data_AF-A0A6V8MHC2-F1
#
_entry.id   AF-A0A6V8MHC2-F1
#
_cell.length_a   1.000
_cell.length_b   1.000
_cell.length_c   1.000
_cell.angle_alpha   90.00
_cell.angle_beta   90.00
_cell.angle_gamma   90.00
#
_symmetry.space_group_name_H-M   'P 1'
#
loop_
_entity.id
_entity.type
_entity.pdbx_description
1 polymer ?
#
loop_
_entity_poly.entity_id
_entity_poly.type
_entity_poly.pdbx_seq_one_letter_code
_entity_poly.pdbx_strand_id
1 'polypeptide(L)'
;MVVVALSVAASGCGSSDSPLGQSGKLVQGPVLGATVYADNVTAGTRFALEGHEVSTVTDSQTGNFTFPVAPGYSYVLVSKGGTDKITGQPAIQLMAPAGSANITPLTTLVALDTTGAVKQKLEALLPAGAKFDADISTTVSPAALLVAKSVEVMVQTMSNAISQKAGNSAISAAQISAIQAQTMQAIAGELAQPGVTATTLAAPATLASSLQSAASSAASNIASANSNITVPDATAQTIASSAVTACSSALGVGNSASTSAISGGEAAALSSTAGALVTAMTTATTAASSTITASATPVSYTPPPIPVVVPTNPTGTTGGSTGGTGTNF
;
A
#
# COMPACT_ATOMS: atom_id res chain seq x y z
N MET A 1 -9.52 -21.41 70.03
CA MET A 1 -9.10 -20.51 68.94
C MET A 1 -9.83 -20.97 67.69
N VAL A 2 -10.89 -20.27 67.29
CA VAL A 2 -11.78 -20.68 66.18
C VAL A 2 -11.40 -19.86 64.96
N VAL A 3 -11.02 -20.53 63.87
CA VAL A 3 -10.74 -19.88 62.58
C VAL A 3 -12.01 -19.93 61.76
N VAL A 4 -12.61 -18.76 61.50
CA VAL A 4 -13.73 -18.58 60.57
C VAL A 4 -13.13 -18.32 59.19
N ALA A 5 -13.32 -19.25 58.24
CA ALA A 5 -12.97 -19.05 56.84
C ALA A 5 -14.11 -18.31 56.13
N LEU A 6 -13.86 -17.08 55.71
CA LEU A 6 -14.78 -16.29 54.89
C LEU A 6 -14.47 -16.56 53.41
N SER A 7 -15.32 -17.35 52.74
CA SER A 7 -15.24 -17.53 51.29
C SER A 7 -15.94 -16.38 50.58
N VAL A 8 -15.18 -15.45 50.01
CA VAL A 8 -15.70 -14.41 49.11
C VAL A 8 -15.79 -15.01 47.71
N ALA A 9 -17.01 -15.31 47.26
CA ALA A 9 -17.27 -15.65 45.86
C ALA A 9 -17.13 -14.37 45.03
N ALA A 10 -16.05 -14.25 44.27
CA ALA A 10 -15.89 -13.22 43.26
C ALA A 10 -16.76 -13.57 42.05
N SER A 11 -17.89 -12.89 41.92
CA SER A 11 -18.73 -12.92 40.73
C SER A 11 -17.94 -12.32 39.56
N GLY A 12 -17.41 -13.19 38.70
CA GLY A 12 -16.79 -12.78 37.43
C GLY A 12 -17.85 -12.18 36.51
N CYS A 13 -17.76 -10.87 36.28
CA CYS A 13 -18.46 -10.20 35.19
C CYS A 13 -17.85 -10.68 33.87
N GLY A 14 -18.55 -11.56 33.16
CA GLY A 14 -18.17 -11.94 31.80
C GLY A 14 -18.47 -10.79 30.86
N SER A 15 -17.50 -9.89 30.67
CA SER A 15 -17.51 -8.98 29.53
C SER A 15 -17.41 -9.84 28.28
N SER A 16 -18.51 -9.90 27.52
CA SER A 16 -18.53 -10.37 26.15
C SER A 16 -17.75 -9.38 25.29
N ASP A 17 -16.42 -9.40 25.44
CA ASP A 17 -15.50 -8.65 24.59
C ASP A 17 -15.72 -9.15 23.16
N SER A 18 -16.34 -8.30 22.34
CA SER A 18 -16.41 -8.57 20.90
C SER A 18 -14.98 -8.72 20.41
N PRO A 19 -14.64 -9.82 19.69
CA PRO A 19 -13.27 -10.04 19.28
C PRO A 19 -12.82 -8.85 18.42
N LEU A 20 -11.71 -8.22 18.82
CA LEU A 20 -11.09 -7.16 18.05
C LEU A 20 -10.87 -7.63 16.61
N GLY A 21 -10.99 -6.70 15.67
CA GLY A 21 -10.74 -6.99 14.27
C GLY A 21 -9.26 -7.11 13.95
N GLN A 22 -8.95 -7.22 12.66
CA GLN A 22 -7.59 -7.27 12.16
C GLN A 22 -6.76 -6.06 12.63
N SER A 23 -5.50 -6.31 13.00
CA SER A 23 -4.49 -5.30 13.32
C SER A 23 -3.31 -5.39 12.36
N GLY A 24 -2.61 -4.28 12.19
CA GLY A 24 -1.43 -4.21 11.34
C GLY A 24 -0.75 -2.85 11.38
N LYS A 25 0.14 -2.60 10.42
CA LYS A 25 0.73 -1.28 10.18
C LYS A 25 0.50 -0.80 8.76
N LEU A 26 0.42 0.51 8.59
CA LEU A 26 0.51 1.16 7.28
C LEU A 26 1.94 1.65 7.05
N VAL A 27 2.63 1.07 6.07
CA VAL A 27 4.06 1.26 5.85
C VAL A 27 4.34 1.76 4.43
N GLN A 28 4.63 3.06 4.36
CA GLN A 28 5.21 3.82 3.26
C GLN A 28 6.36 4.68 3.84
N GLY A 29 7.07 4.13 4.83
CA GLY A 29 7.44 4.82 6.06
C GLY A 29 6.22 4.87 6.98
N PRO A 30 6.36 4.80 8.31
CA PRO A 30 5.19 4.76 9.18
C PRO A 30 4.21 5.89 8.83
N VAL A 31 3.02 5.53 8.34
CA VAL A 31 2.05 6.54 7.89
C VAL A 31 1.16 6.92 9.07
N LEU A 32 1.12 8.22 9.37
CA LEU A 32 0.47 8.74 10.56
C LEU A 32 -0.88 9.36 10.18
N GLY A 33 -1.92 9.09 10.98
CA GLY A 33 -3.26 9.69 10.81
C GLY A 33 -4.01 9.30 9.54
N ALA A 34 -3.63 8.22 8.85
CA ALA A 34 -4.41 7.68 7.73
C ALA A 34 -5.66 6.97 8.22
N THR A 35 -6.75 7.08 7.46
CA THR A 35 -7.92 6.22 7.66
C THR A 35 -7.67 4.87 7.00
N VAL A 36 -7.87 3.79 7.73
CA VAL A 36 -7.84 2.41 7.22
C VAL A 36 -9.25 1.86 7.30
N TYR A 37 -9.74 1.26 6.21
CA TYR A 37 -11.07 0.67 6.17
C TYR A 37 -11.10 -0.63 5.37
N ALA A 38 -12.07 -1.48 5.71
CA ALA A 38 -12.36 -2.73 5.04
C ALA A 38 -13.37 -2.45 3.92
N ASP A 39 -12.86 -2.27 2.70
CA ASP A 39 -13.65 -1.92 1.51
C ASP A 39 -14.37 -3.16 0.99
N ASN A 40 -15.70 -3.16 1.06
CA ASN A 40 -16.54 -4.29 0.69
C ASN A 40 -16.44 -4.57 -0.81
N VAL A 41 -16.01 -5.77 -1.16
CA VAL A 41 -15.80 -6.16 -2.57
C VAL A 41 -17.07 -6.65 -3.26
N THR A 42 -18.17 -6.77 -2.51
CA THR A 42 -19.46 -7.31 -2.99
C THR A 42 -20.57 -6.27 -3.10
N ALA A 43 -20.35 -5.06 -2.57
CA ALA A 43 -21.32 -3.97 -2.58
C ALA A 43 -20.57 -2.62 -2.58
N GLY A 44 -21.31 -1.52 -2.76
CA GLY A 44 -20.74 -0.18 -2.63
C GLY A 44 -19.92 0.30 -3.82
N THR A 45 -19.25 1.43 -3.59
CA THR A 45 -18.33 2.12 -4.48
C THR A 45 -16.92 1.81 -4.02
N ARG A 46 -16.17 1.11 -4.88
CA ARG A 46 -14.79 0.72 -4.60
C ARG A 46 -13.95 1.92 -4.17
N PHE A 47 -13.17 1.74 -3.10
CA PHE A 47 -12.28 2.75 -2.53
C PHE A 47 -12.95 4.03 -2.03
N ALA A 48 -14.23 3.95 -1.69
CA ALA A 48 -14.93 4.97 -0.94
C ALA A 48 -15.34 4.37 0.40
N LEU A 49 -14.99 5.05 1.50
CA LEU A 49 -15.47 4.65 2.82
C LEU A 49 -16.98 4.89 2.92
N GLU A 50 -17.72 3.85 3.25
CA GLU A 50 -19.17 3.89 3.37
C GLU A 50 -19.64 3.66 4.80
N GLY A 51 -20.83 4.14 5.13
CA GLY A 51 -21.33 4.14 6.51
C GLY A 51 -21.54 2.75 7.13
N HIS A 52 -21.49 1.68 6.33
CA HIS A 52 -21.62 0.30 6.79
C HIS A 52 -20.28 -0.45 6.85
N GLU A 53 -19.18 0.20 6.45
CA GLU A 53 -17.86 -0.39 6.44
C GLU A 53 -17.12 -0.15 7.76
N VAL A 54 -16.26 -1.11 8.13
CA VAL A 54 -15.45 -1.00 9.34
C VAL A 54 -14.23 -0.16 9.02
N SER A 55 -13.97 0.86 9.84
CA SER A 55 -12.82 1.74 9.70
C SER A 55 -12.11 2.00 11.03
N THR A 56 -10.87 2.48 10.93
CA THR A 56 -10.03 2.91 12.04
C THR A 56 -9.04 3.96 11.52
N VAL A 57 -8.26 4.57 12.41
CA VAL A 57 -7.22 5.54 12.05
C VAL A 57 -5.88 5.02 12.56
N THR A 58 -4.84 5.14 11.74
CA THR A 58 -3.48 4.77 12.14
C THR A 58 -2.98 5.67 13.25
N ASP A 59 -2.29 5.07 14.23
CA ASP A 59 -1.67 5.76 15.34
C ASP A 59 -0.73 6.90 14.89
N SER A 60 -0.76 8.00 15.62
CA SER A 60 -0.08 9.24 15.29
C SER A 60 1.44 9.20 15.48
N GLN A 61 2.00 8.11 16.03
CA GLN A 61 3.44 7.95 16.23
C GLN A 61 4.04 6.77 15.48
N THR A 62 3.27 5.69 15.35
CA THR A 62 3.74 4.37 14.93
C THR A 62 3.17 3.89 13.60
N GLY A 63 2.06 4.46 13.12
CA GLY A 63 1.36 3.98 11.93
C GLY A 63 0.62 2.65 12.11
N ASN A 64 0.50 2.16 13.36
CA ASN A 64 -0.25 0.96 13.70
C ASN A 64 -1.76 1.22 13.58
N PHE A 65 -2.53 0.19 13.22
CA PHE A 65 -3.99 0.23 13.26
C PHE A 65 -4.56 -1.06 13.85
N THR A 66 -5.76 -0.95 14.42
CA THR A 66 -6.57 -2.09 14.86
C THR A 66 -8.02 -1.77 14.58
N PHE A 67 -8.75 -2.68 13.92
CA PHE A 67 -10.18 -2.52 13.78
C PHE A 67 -10.91 -2.81 15.10
N PRO A 68 -11.96 -2.04 15.42
CA PRO A 68 -12.76 -2.27 16.62
C PRO A 68 -13.51 -3.61 16.57
N VAL A 69 -13.74 -4.16 15.38
CA VAL A 69 -14.49 -5.41 15.13
C VAL A 69 -14.01 -6.04 13.83
N ALA A 70 -14.04 -7.38 13.75
CA ALA A 70 -13.74 -8.10 12.51
C ALA A 70 -14.84 -7.85 11.44
N PRO A 71 -14.50 -7.43 10.21
CA PRO A 71 -15.49 -7.27 9.16
C PRO A 71 -16.21 -8.59 8.82
N GLY A 72 -17.54 -8.56 8.78
CA GLY A 72 -18.39 -9.73 8.51
C GLY A 72 -18.66 -10.02 7.02
N TYR A 73 -17.89 -9.40 6.12
CA TYR A 73 -18.07 -9.47 4.66
C TYR A 73 -16.72 -9.76 3.99
N SER A 74 -16.71 -9.98 2.67
CA SER A 74 -15.46 -10.06 1.91
C SER A 74 -14.96 -8.65 1.62
N TYR A 75 -13.68 -8.38 1.88
CA TYR A 75 -13.11 -7.05 1.77
C TYR A 75 -11.69 -7.06 1.24
N VAL A 76 -11.21 -5.87 0.88
CA VAL A 76 -9.79 -5.54 0.79
C VAL A 76 -9.49 -4.44 1.81
N LEU A 77 -8.29 -4.42 2.37
CA LEU A 77 -7.89 -3.29 3.20
C LEU A 77 -7.53 -2.12 2.30
N VAL A 78 -8.00 -0.92 2.64
CA VAL A 78 -7.65 0.32 1.94
C VAL A 78 -7.21 1.36 2.94
N SER A 79 -6.13 2.08 2.65
CA SER A 79 -5.71 3.24 3.41
C SER A 79 -5.92 4.53 2.63
N LYS A 80 -6.33 5.60 3.29
CA LYS A 80 -6.52 6.91 2.66
C LYS A 80 -6.05 8.05 3.56
N GLY A 81 -5.33 8.99 2.95
CA GLY A 81 -4.78 10.16 3.65
C GLY A 81 -3.61 9.81 4.55
N GLY A 82 -3.33 10.68 5.51
CA GLY A 82 -2.17 10.57 6.40
C GLY A 82 -0.87 11.08 5.77
N THR A 83 0.20 10.99 6.54
CA THR A 83 1.53 11.51 6.18
C THR A 83 2.57 10.43 6.43
N ASP A 84 3.44 10.19 5.44
CA ASP A 84 4.64 9.39 5.64
C ASP A 84 5.58 10.12 6.62
N LYS A 85 5.85 9.51 7.77
CA LYS A 85 6.74 10.05 8.80
C LYS A 85 8.17 10.29 8.32
N ILE A 86 8.67 9.50 7.36
CA ILE A 86 10.06 9.56 6.88
C ILE A 86 10.23 10.74 5.93
N THR A 87 9.39 10.84 4.90
CA THR A 87 9.51 11.90 3.87
C THR A 87 8.72 13.17 4.19
N GLY A 88 7.77 13.10 5.12
CA GLY A 88 6.84 14.19 5.44
C GLY A 88 5.81 14.46 4.33
N GLN A 89 5.74 13.62 3.30
CA GLN A 89 4.81 13.77 2.19
C GLN A 89 3.45 13.16 2.52
N PRO A 90 2.35 13.64 1.91
CA PRO A 90 1.07 12.95 1.97
C PRO A 90 1.22 11.50 1.51
N ALA A 91 0.61 10.55 2.22
CA ALA A 91 0.67 9.15 1.82
C ALA A 91 -0.22 8.90 0.59
N ILE A 92 0.19 7.97 -0.26
CA ILE A 92 -0.65 7.49 -1.36
C ILE A 92 -1.71 6.51 -0.82
N GLN A 93 -2.80 6.33 -1.56
CA GLN A 93 -3.75 5.26 -1.25
C GLN A 93 -3.08 3.90 -1.46
N LEU A 94 -3.07 3.07 -0.42
CA LEU A 94 -2.53 1.72 -0.46
C LEU A 94 -3.64 0.70 -0.21
N MET A 95 -3.38 -0.54 -0.63
CA MET A 95 -4.28 -1.66 -0.46
C MET A 95 -3.53 -2.89 0.07
N ALA A 96 -4.27 -3.81 0.67
CA ALA A 96 -3.75 -5.12 1.00
C ALA A 96 -4.88 -6.16 0.92
N PRO A 97 -4.60 -7.39 0.43
CA PRO A 97 -5.56 -8.48 0.57
C PRO A 97 -6.01 -8.64 2.02
N ALA A 98 -7.27 -9.04 2.25
CA ALA A 98 -7.75 -9.32 3.60
C ALA A 98 -6.83 -10.32 4.33
N GLY A 99 -6.58 -10.09 5.61
CA GLY A 99 -5.67 -10.91 6.42
C GLY A 99 -4.17 -10.60 6.26
N SER A 100 -3.77 -9.66 5.39
CA SER A 100 -2.37 -9.21 5.31
C SER A 100 -1.92 -8.55 6.61
N ALA A 101 -0.71 -8.87 7.10
CA ALA A 101 -0.21 -8.30 8.37
C ALA A 101 0.00 -6.78 8.30
N ASN A 102 0.35 -6.25 7.12
CA ASN A 102 0.60 -4.82 6.92
C ASN A 102 0.01 -4.35 5.59
N ILE A 103 -0.23 -3.04 5.49
CA ILE A 103 -0.59 -2.36 4.24
C ILE A 103 0.66 -1.63 3.75
N THR A 104 1.18 -2.04 2.60
CA THR A 104 2.42 -1.52 2.00
C THR A 104 2.25 -1.35 0.47
N PRO A 105 3.17 -0.66 -0.22
CA PRO A 105 3.20 -0.69 -1.68
C PRO A 105 3.24 -2.13 -2.23
N LEU A 106 3.96 -3.04 -1.58
CA LEU A 106 4.07 -4.44 -2.01
C LEU A 106 2.74 -5.20 -1.87
N THR A 107 2.04 -5.05 -0.75
CA THR A 107 0.71 -5.66 -0.59
C THR A 107 -0.31 -5.06 -1.53
N THR A 108 -0.14 -3.79 -1.93
CA THR A 108 -1.02 -3.13 -2.91
C THR A 108 -0.86 -3.76 -4.28
N LEU A 109 0.38 -4.04 -4.71
CA LEU A 109 0.63 -4.75 -5.96
C LEU A 109 0.02 -6.16 -5.95
N VAL A 110 0.12 -6.87 -4.82
CA VAL A 110 -0.52 -8.18 -4.66
C VAL A 110 -2.04 -8.08 -4.64
N ALA A 111 -2.61 -7.05 -3.99
CA ALA A 111 -4.05 -6.81 -3.99
C ALA A 111 -4.61 -6.54 -5.39
N LEU A 112 -3.81 -6.00 -6.31
CA LEU A 112 -4.23 -5.66 -7.66
C LEU A 112 -3.86 -6.71 -8.72
N ASP A 113 -3.04 -7.68 -8.36
CA ASP A 113 -2.64 -8.77 -9.25
C ASP A 113 -3.68 -9.89 -9.28
N THR A 114 -4.56 -9.86 -10.28
CA THR A 114 -5.58 -10.90 -10.48
C THR A 114 -5.03 -12.23 -10.98
N THR A 115 -3.74 -12.32 -11.31
CA THR A 115 -3.10 -13.55 -11.80
C THR A 115 -2.43 -14.36 -10.68
N GLY A 116 -2.12 -13.71 -9.55
CA GLY A 116 -1.37 -14.30 -8.43
C GLY A 116 0.14 -14.46 -8.66
N ALA A 117 0.68 -13.99 -9.79
CA ALA A 117 2.09 -14.10 -10.14
C ALA A 117 3.01 -13.12 -9.39
N VAL A 118 2.52 -11.92 -9.06
CA VAL A 118 3.30 -10.84 -8.43
C VAL A 118 3.75 -11.24 -7.04
N LYS A 119 2.90 -11.92 -6.26
CA LYS A 119 3.22 -12.35 -4.89
C LYS A 119 4.54 -13.12 -4.83
N GLN A 120 4.69 -14.15 -5.66
CA GLN A 120 5.88 -15.01 -5.65
C GLN A 120 7.14 -14.24 -6.07
N LYS A 121 7.01 -13.31 -7.01
CA LYS A 121 8.13 -12.46 -7.47
C LYS A 121 8.60 -11.52 -6.37
N LEU A 122 7.68 -10.93 -5.61
CA LEU A 122 8.00 -10.05 -4.50
C LEU A 122 8.59 -10.80 -3.30
N GLU A 123 8.04 -11.97 -2.96
CA GLU A 123 8.59 -12.83 -1.89
C GLU A 123 10.04 -13.24 -2.20
N ALA A 124 10.37 -13.49 -3.48
CA ALA A 124 11.74 -13.80 -3.90
C ALA A 124 12.72 -12.61 -3.79
N LEU A 125 12.24 -11.38 -3.64
CA LEU A 125 13.10 -10.21 -3.38
C LEU A 125 13.43 -10.06 -1.90
N LEU A 126 12.59 -10.58 -1.01
CA LEU A 126 12.71 -10.38 0.42
C LEU A 126 13.75 -11.31 1.06
N PRO A 127 14.21 -11.02 2.29
CA PRO A 127 15.03 -11.95 3.06
C PRO A 127 14.35 -13.31 3.19
N ALA A 128 15.15 -14.38 3.26
CA ALA A 128 14.63 -15.75 3.33
C ALA A 128 13.61 -15.93 4.47
N GLY A 129 12.44 -16.47 4.14
CA GLY A 129 11.33 -16.70 5.09
C GLY A 129 10.41 -15.49 5.33
N ALA A 130 10.74 -14.31 4.81
CA ALA A 130 9.85 -13.16 4.84
C ALA A 130 8.76 -13.26 3.76
N LYS A 131 7.59 -12.68 4.06
CA LYS A 131 6.41 -12.66 3.19
C LYS A 131 6.19 -11.27 2.60
N PHE A 132 5.45 -11.18 1.51
CA PHE A 132 5.14 -9.90 0.83
C PHE A 132 4.45 -8.86 1.73
N ASP A 133 3.79 -9.29 2.80
CA ASP A 133 3.11 -8.47 3.79
C ASP A 133 3.94 -8.23 5.07
N ALA A 134 5.23 -8.55 5.06
CA ALA A 134 6.15 -8.26 6.15
C ALA A 134 6.27 -6.74 6.41
N ASP A 135 6.58 -6.39 7.66
CA ASP A 135 6.79 -5.01 8.06
C ASP A 135 8.15 -4.49 7.55
N ILE A 136 8.13 -3.85 6.39
CA ILE A 136 9.32 -3.29 5.73
C ILE A 136 9.99 -2.15 6.53
N SER A 137 9.32 -1.61 7.56
CA SER A 137 9.94 -0.63 8.47
C SER A 137 10.94 -1.26 9.44
N THR A 138 10.89 -2.58 9.63
CA THR A 138 11.76 -3.30 10.57
C THR A 138 12.87 -4.06 9.86
N THR A 139 12.54 -4.78 8.79
CA THR A 139 13.47 -5.59 8.01
C THR A 139 12.97 -5.69 6.59
N VAL A 140 13.84 -5.34 5.64
CA VAL A 140 13.56 -5.42 4.20
C VAL A 140 14.87 -5.63 3.47
N SER A 141 14.84 -6.17 2.25
CA SER A 141 16.01 -6.18 1.39
C SER A 141 16.12 -4.88 0.57
N PRO A 142 17.32 -4.49 0.10
CA PRO A 142 17.46 -3.36 -0.81
C PRO A 142 16.63 -3.50 -2.09
N ALA A 143 16.53 -4.71 -2.65
CA ALA A 143 15.75 -4.95 -3.87
C ALA A 143 14.24 -4.77 -3.66
N ALA A 144 13.68 -5.32 -2.57
CA ALA A 144 12.26 -5.16 -2.25
C ALA A 144 11.93 -3.70 -1.92
N LEU A 145 12.84 -3.01 -1.21
CA LEU A 145 12.67 -1.60 -0.88
C LEU A 145 12.78 -0.70 -2.13
N LEU A 146 13.67 -1.02 -3.06
CA LEU A 146 13.77 -0.33 -4.36
C LEU A 146 12.45 -0.43 -5.12
N VAL A 147 11.85 -1.61 -5.20
CA VAL A 147 10.53 -1.80 -5.85
C VAL A 147 9.46 -0.98 -5.12
N ALA A 148 9.34 -1.13 -3.80
CA ALA A 148 8.33 -0.44 -3.01
C ALA A 148 8.41 1.09 -3.20
N LYS A 149 9.61 1.66 -3.10
CA LYS A 149 9.83 3.10 -3.23
C LYS A 149 9.72 3.63 -4.64
N SER A 150 10.17 2.87 -5.64
CA SER A 150 10.02 3.31 -7.04
C SER A 150 8.55 3.38 -7.43
N VAL A 151 7.75 2.41 -6.97
CA VAL A 151 6.30 2.38 -7.20
C VAL A 151 5.61 3.55 -6.48
N GLU A 152 5.93 3.77 -5.22
CA GLU A 152 5.42 4.90 -4.44
C GLU A 152 5.72 6.25 -5.11
N VAL A 153 7.00 6.50 -5.41
CA VAL A 153 7.44 7.76 -6.03
C VAL A 153 6.81 7.95 -7.41
N MET A 154 6.67 6.89 -8.20
CA MET A 154 6.01 6.95 -9.50
C MET A 154 4.54 7.35 -9.37
N VAL A 155 3.79 6.68 -8.49
CA VAL A 155 2.36 6.96 -8.25
C VAL A 155 2.17 8.38 -7.74
N GLN A 156 2.98 8.78 -6.76
CA GLN A 156 2.91 10.11 -6.17
C GLN A 156 3.27 11.20 -7.19
N THR A 157 4.35 11.02 -7.96
CA THR A 157 4.74 11.95 -9.02
C THR A 157 3.64 12.08 -10.07
N MET A 158 3.02 10.97 -10.49
CA MET A 158 1.92 10.98 -11.46
C MET A 158 0.72 11.78 -10.93
N SER A 159 0.23 11.47 -9.72
CA SER A 159 -0.91 12.17 -9.13
C SER A 159 -0.62 13.65 -8.86
N ASN A 160 0.59 13.96 -8.41
CA ASN A 160 0.99 15.34 -8.13
C ASN A 160 1.13 16.15 -9.42
N ALA A 161 1.69 15.59 -10.49
CA ALA A 161 1.90 16.29 -11.75
C ALA A 161 0.55 16.64 -12.42
N ILE A 162 -0.41 15.70 -12.35
CA ILE A 162 -1.79 15.94 -12.81
C ILE A 162 -2.47 17.02 -11.96
N SER A 163 -2.39 16.92 -10.62
CA SER A 163 -2.99 17.90 -9.71
C SER A 163 -2.40 19.30 -9.91
N GLN A 164 -1.07 19.39 -10.01
CA GLN A 164 -0.35 20.63 -10.26
C GLN A 164 -0.74 21.25 -11.61
N LYS A 165 -0.92 20.43 -12.65
CA LYS A 165 -1.40 20.92 -13.95
C LYS A 165 -2.80 21.49 -13.88
N ALA A 166 -3.71 20.83 -13.16
CA ALA A 166 -5.09 21.31 -13.01
C ALA A 166 -5.15 22.65 -12.23
N GLY A 167 -4.16 22.89 -11.35
CA GLY A 167 -4.00 24.18 -10.67
C GLY A 167 -5.22 24.55 -9.83
N ASN A 168 -5.82 25.72 -10.07
CA ASN A 168 -7.03 26.16 -9.38
C ASN A 168 -8.29 25.37 -9.77
N SER A 169 -8.25 24.61 -10.86
CA SER A 169 -9.31 23.68 -11.23
C SER A 169 -9.11 22.40 -10.43
N ALA A 170 -9.83 22.25 -9.32
CA ALA A 170 -9.59 21.15 -8.40
C ALA A 170 -9.89 19.79 -9.03
N ILE A 171 -8.92 18.87 -8.93
CA ILE A 171 -9.17 17.43 -9.05
C ILE A 171 -9.71 16.96 -7.69
N SER A 172 -10.87 16.31 -7.70
CA SER A 172 -11.50 15.77 -6.51
C SER A 172 -10.64 14.66 -5.88
N ALA A 173 -10.77 14.47 -4.57
CA ALA A 173 -10.08 13.39 -3.87
C ALA A 173 -10.44 12.00 -4.44
N ALA A 174 -11.69 11.81 -4.92
CA ALA A 174 -12.11 10.57 -5.56
C ALA A 174 -11.37 10.33 -6.89
N GLN A 175 -11.19 11.37 -7.71
CA GLN A 175 -10.45 11.26 -8.97
C GLN A 175 -8.95 11.04 -8.73
N ILE A 176 -8.35 11.64 -7.70
CA ILE A 176 -6.97 11.33 -7.29
C ILE A 176 -6.82 9.87 -6.85
N SER A 177 -7.72 9.38 -5.99
CA SER A 177 -7.73 7.96 -5.57
C SER A 177 -7.81 7.02 -6.78
N ALA A 178 -8.64 7.33 -7.77
CA ALA A 178 -8.74 6.55 -8.99
C ALA A 178 -7.44 6.58 -9.81
N ILE A 179 -6.83 7.75 -10.02
CA ILE A 179 -5.55 7.89 -10.73
C ILE A 179 -4.46 7.05 -10.05
N GLN A 180 -4.39 7.09 -8.71
CA GLN A 180 -3.43 6.28 -7.94
C GLN A 180 -3.70 4.78 -8.13
N ALA A 181 -4.96 4.34 -8.02
CA ALA A 181 -5.35 2.95 -8.21
C ALA A 181 -5.08 2.44 -9.64
N GLN A 182 -5.36 3.26 -10.66
CA GLN A 182 -5.08 2.93 -12.07
C GLN A 182 -3.58 2.82 -12.35
N THR A 183 -2.78 3.69 -11.75
CA THR A 183 -1.32 3.62 -11.85
C THR A 183 -0.79 2.35 -11.18
N MET A 184 -1.23 2.05 -9.96
CA MET A 184 -0.86 0.82 -9.25
C MET A 184 -1.33 -0.45 -9.98
N GLN A 185 -2.49 -0.42 -10.61
CA GLN A 185 -3.01 -1.54 -11.38
C GLN A 185 -2.17 -1.82 -12.62
N ALA A 186 -1.79 -0.77 -13.36
CA ALA A 186 -0.91 -0.92 -14.52
C ALA A 186 0.46 -1.48 -14.12
N ILE A 187 0.99 -1.02 -12.98
CA ILE A 187 2.21 -1.57 -12.38
C ILE A 187 2.02 -3.06 -12.04
N ALA A 188 0.99 -3.43 -11.28
CA ALA A 188 0.71 -4.83 -10.96
C ALA A 188 0.58 -5.72 -12.21
N GLY A 189 -0.13 -5.25 -13.24
CA GLY A 189 -0.30 -5.98 -14.50
C GLY A 189 1.01 -6.19 -15.29
N GLU A 190 1.91 -5.21 -15.25
CA GLU A 190 3.25 -5.35 -15.83
C GLU A 190 4.12 -6.31 -15.01
N LEU A 191 4.13 -6.18 -13.68
CA LEU A 191 4.87 -7.10 -12.83
C LEU A 191 4.34 -8.54 -12.90
N ALA A 192 3.07 -8.74 -13.26
CA ALA A 192 2.48 -10.05 -13.46
C ALA A 192 3.00 -10.75 -14.73
N GLN A 193 3.53 -10.01 -15.72
CA GLN A 193 3.96 -10.57 -17.00
C GLN A 193 4.98 -11.71 -16.83
N PRO A 194 4.88 -12.83 -17.59
CA PRO A 194 5.78 -13.97 -17.46
C PRO A 194 7.27 -13.62 -17.63
N GLY A 195 7.59 -12.62 -18.44
CA GLY A 195 8.98 -12.15 -18.66
C GLY A 195 9.56 -11.31 -17.52
N VAL A 196 8.72 -10.81 -16.61
CA VAL A 196 9.18 -10.06 -15.43
C VAL A 196 9.46 -11.04 -14.30
N THR A 197 10.72 -11.09 -13.88
CA THR A 197 11.21 -12.00 -12.83
C THR A 197 11.70 -11.21 -11.61
N ALA A 198 11.95 -11.89 -10.49
CA ALA A 198 12.60 -11.26 -9.34
C ALA A 198 13.96 -10.62 -9.71
N THR A 199 14.71 -11.22 -10.64
CA THR A 199 15.98 -10.63 -11.13
C THR A 199 15.73 -9.33 -11.89
N THR A 200 14.68 -9.30 -12.74
CA THR A 200 14.24 -8.10 -13.45
C THR A 200 13.88 -6.97 -12.49
N LEU A 201 13.19 -7.29 -11.40
CA LEU A 201 12.73 -6.31 -10.42
C LEU A 201 13.84 -5.81 -9.49
N ALA A 202 14.87 -6.62 -9.27
CA ALA A 202 15.94 -6.30 -8.34
C ALA A 202 17.03 -5.39 -8.93
N ALA A 203 17.11 -5.26 -10.26
CA ALA A 203 18.08 -4.41 -10.94
C ALA A 203 17.43 -3.09 -11.40
N PRO A 204 18.01 -1.92 -11.06
CA PRO A 204 17.41 -0.62 -11.37
C PRO A 204 17.07 -0.42 -12.86
N ALA A 205 17.95 -0.79 -13.78
CA ALA A 205 17.73 -0.57 -15.21
C ALA A 205 16.52 -1.36 -15.74
N THR A 206 16.41 -2.64 -15.36
CA THR A 206 15.30 -3.49 -15.80
C THR A 206 14.00 -3.18 -15.07
N LEU A 207 14.07 -2.80 -13.78
CA LEU A 207 12.92 -2.27 -13.06
C LEU A 207 12.40 -0.99 -13.72
N ALA A 208 13.30 -0.08 -14.15
CA ALA A 208 12.93 1.14 -14.86
C ALA A 208 12.23 0.82 -16.19
N SER A 209 12.72 -0.16 -16.96
CA SER A 209 12.03 -0.60 -18.19
C SER A 209 10.64 -1.16 -17.92
N SER A 210 10.48 -2.01 -16.89
CA SER A 210 9.14 -2.49 -16.49
C SER A 210 8.24 -1.33 -16.05
N LEU A 211 8.71 -0.43 -15.19
CA LEU A 211 7.89 0.70 -14.75
C LEU A 211 7.57 1.68 -15.89
N GLN A 212 8.41 1.80 -16.92
CA GLN A 212 8.10 2.57 -18.14
C GLN A 212 6.93 1.96 -18.92
N SER A 213 6.94 0.64 -19.14
CA SER A 213 5.82 -0.08 -19.77
C SER A 213 4.53 0.06 -18.96
N ALA A 214 4.63 -0.08 -17.63
CA ALA A 214 3.52 0.16 -16.72
C ALA A 214 3.01 1.60 -16.79
N ALA A 215 3.92 2.59 -16.90
CA ALA A 215 3.55 4.00 -16.94
C ALA A 215 2.80 4.35 -18.23
N SER A 216 3.20 3.81 -19.38
CA SER A 216 2.43 3.96 -20.63
C SER A 216 1.03 3.35 -20.50
N SER A 217 0.92 2.16 -19.90
CA SER A 217 -0.38 1.54 -19.64
C SER A 217 -1.23 2.37 -18.66
N ALA A 218 -0.61 2.92 -17.62
CA ALA A 218 -1.26 3.82 -16.66
C ALA A 218 -1.78 5.08 -17.34
N ALA A 219 -0.97 5.71 -18.20
CA ALA A 219 -1.36 6.90 -18.95
C ALA A 219 -2.59 6.65 -19.83
N SER A 220 -2.62 5.52 -20.55
CA SER A 220 -3.77 5.09 -21.35
C SER A 220 -5.02 4.83 -20.50
N ASN A 221 -4.87 4.12 -19.38
CA ASN A 221 -5.96 3.83 -18.44
C ASN A 221 -6.54 5.12 -17.84
N ILE A 222 -5.67 6.04 -17.41
CA ILE A 222 -6.07 7.33 -16.84
C ILE A 222 -6.85 8.13 -17.88
N ALA A 223 -6.32 8.28 -19.10
CA ALA A 223 -6.99 9.04 -20.15
C ALA A 223 -8.36 8.44 -20.53
N SER A 224 -8.45 7.10 -20.56
CA SER A 224 -9.68 6.38 -20.89
C SER A 224 -10.76 6.54 -19.82
N ALA A 225 -10.39 6.54 -18.53
CA ALA A 225 -11.33 6.68 -17.43
C ALA A 225 -11.61 8.14 -17.03
N ASN A 226 -10.77 9.08 -17.48
CA ASN A 226 -10.83 10.49 -17.09
C ASN A 226 -10.68 11.36 -18.34
N SER A 227 -11.79 11.67 -19.00
CA SER A 227 -11.80 12.46 -20.23
C SER A 227 -11.25 13.89 -20.06
N ASN A 228 -11.14 14.38 -18.82
CA ASN A 228 -10.54 15.67 -18.47
C ASN A 228 -9.02 15.62 -18.29
N ILE A 229 -8.38 14.47 -18.46
CA ILE A 229 -6.95 14.25 -18.20
C ILE A 229 -6.30 13.57 -19.40
N THR A 230 -5.12 14.04 -19.81
CA THR A 230 -4.26 13.32 -20.75
C THR A 230 -2.82 13.40 -20.27
N VAL A 231 -2.19 12.22 -20.18
CA VAL A 231 -0.77 12.08 -19.86
C VAL A 231 -0.08 11.52 -21.11
N PRO A 232 0.85 12.26 -21.74
CA PRO A 232 1.62 11.71 -22.85
C PRO A 232 2.48 10.52 -22.41
N ASP A 233 2.57 9.48 -23.24
CA ASP A 233 3.34 8.25 -22.92
C ASP A 233 4.79 8.56 -22.56
N ALA A 234 5.46 9.42 -23.33
CA ALA A 234 6.85 9.82 -23.06
C ALA A 234 7.00 10.50 -21.68
N THR A 235 6.00 11.28 -21.26
CA THR A 235 5.98 11.90 -19.93
C THR A 235 5.84 10.84 -18.84
N ALA A 236 4.92 9.89 -19.02
CA ALA A 236 4.71 8.79 -18.08
C ALA A 236 5.97 7.91 -17.93
N GLN A 237 6.62 7.57 -19.04
CA GLN A 237 7.89 6.83 -19.05
C GLN A 237 9.01 7.62 -18.35
N THR A 238 9.07 8.93 -18.56
CA THR A 238 10.04 9.81 -17.87
C THR A 238 9.82 9.81 -16.37
N ILE A 239 8.56 9.88 -15.91
CA ILE A 239 8.21 9.76 -14.48
C ILE A 239 8.73 8.43 -13.91
N ALA A 240 8.45 7.31 -14.56
CA ALA A 240 8.88 5.99 -14.10
C ALA A 240 10.42 5.86 -14.03
N SER A 241 11.12 6.31 -15.08
CA SER A 241 12.59 6.28 -15.10
C SER A 241 13.21 7.16 -14.00
N SER A 242 12.63 8.33 -13.74
CA SER A 242 13.06 9.25 -12.69
C SER A 242 12.82 8.68 -11.30
N ALA A 243 11.67 8.02 -11.08
CA ALA A 243 11.34 7.38 -9.82
C ALA A 243 12.36 6.30 -9.44
N VAL A 244 12.69 5.40 -10.39
CA VAL A 244 13.69 4.35 -10.14
C VAL A 244 15.07 4.94 -9.90
N THR A 245 15.48 5.91 -10.72
CA THR A 245 16.80 6.56 -10.58
C THR A 245 16.94 7.25 -9.22
N ALA A 246 15.92 7.96 -8.76
CA ALA A 246 15.91 8.62 -7.46
C ALA A 246 16.01 7.59 -6.32
N CYS A 247 15.22 6.51 -6.40
CA CYS A 247 15.21 5.47 -5.39
C CYS A 247 16.52 4.68 -5.34
N SER A 248 17.06 4.26 -6.50
CA SER A 248 18.33 3.52 -6.55
C SER A 248 19.48 4.37 -6.01
N SER A 249 19.49 5.67 -6.31
CA SER A 249 20.48 6.62 -5.78
C SER A 249 20.33 6.80 -4.26
N ALA A 250 19.11 7.00 -3.77
CA ALA A 250 18.84 7.19 -2.34
C ALA A 250 19.16 5.95 -1.50
N LEU A 251 19.00 4.75 -2.07
CA LEU A 251 19.27 3.47 -1.41
C LEU A 251 20.70 2.96 -1.64
N GLY A 252 21.50 3.61 -2.50
CA GLY A 252 22.82 3.11 -2.88
C GLY A 252 22.79 1.74 -3.58
N VAL A 253 21.68 1.41 -4.26
CA VAL A 253 21.51 0.11 -4.93
C VAL A 253 22.16 0.18 -6.31
N GLY A 254 23.21 -0.63 -6.50
CA GLY A 254 23.87 -0.80 -7.80
C GLY A 254 23.07 -1.69 -8.76
N ASN A 255 23.69 -2.10 -9.86
CA ASN A 255 23.03 -2.92 -10.89
C ASN A 255 22.73 -4.38 -10.47
N SER A 256 23.17 -4.82 -9.29
CA SER A 256 23.00 -6.20 -8.83
C SER A 256 21.98 -6.30 -7.70
N ALA A 257 21.17 -7.36 -7.74
CA ALA A 257 20.20 -7.69 -6.70
C ALA A 257 20.89 -7.91 -5.35
N SER A 258 20.38 -7.25 -4.30
CA SER A 258 20.73 -7.58 -2.92
C SER A 258 19.46 -7.96 -2.17
N THR A 259 19.40 -9.21 -1.71
CA THR A 259 18.33 -9.77 -0.87
C THR A 259 18.72 -9.80 0.61
N SER A 260 19.93 -9.35 0.93
CA SER A 260 20.42 -9.23 2.31
C SER A 260 19.55 -8.25 3.09
N ALA A 261 19.22 -8.61 4.34
CA ALA A 261 18.41 -7.77 5.21
C ALA A 261 19.10 -6.44 5.55
N ILE A 262 18.34 -5.34 5.46
CA ILE A 262 18.69 -4.04 6.04
C ILE A 262 18.15 -4.02 7.47
N SER A 263 19.05 -3.99 8.45
CA SER A 263 18.69 -3.83 9.86
C SER A 263 18.11 -2.43 10.10
N GLY A 264 16.95 -2.35 10.77
CA GLY A 264 16.21 -1.10 10.93
C GLY A 264 15.38 -0.70 9.69
N GLY A 265 15.31 -1.61 8.71
CA GLY A 265 14.41 -1.54 7.58
C GLY A 265 14.51 -0.26 6.75
N GLU A 266 13.37 0.15 6.23
CA GLU A 266 13.22 1.35 5.42
C GLU A 266 13.75 2.63 6.08
N ALA A 267 13.45 2.84 7.37
CA ALA A 267 13.86 4.06 8.06
C ALA A 267 15.39 4.19 8.13
N ALA A 268 16.09 3.07 8.39
CA ALA A 268 17.54 3.04 8.36
C ALA A 268 18.07 3.38 6.95
N ALA A 269 17.46 2.82 5.91
CA ALA A 269 17.87 3.02 4.53
C ALA A 269 17.67 4.46 4.02
N LEU A 270 16.67 5.18 4.53
CA LEU A 270 16.28 6.50 4.02
C LEU A 270 16.61 7.68 4.94
N SER A 271 17.05 7.42 6.17
CA SER A 271 17.24 8.46 7.21
C SER A 271 18.05 9.69 6.78
N SER A 272 19.08 9.53 5.93
CA SER A 272 19.89 10.63 5.41
C SER A 272 19.56 11.04 3.97
N THR A 273 18.70 10.29 3.27
CA THR A 273 18.42 10.48 1.83
C THR A 273 16.97 10.84 1.53
N ALA A 274 16.07 10.82 2.53
CA ALA A 274 14.66 11.18 2.37
C ALA A 274 14.45 12.57 1.74
N GLY A 275 15.21 13.59 2.18
CA GLY A 275 15.12 14.94 1.60
C GLY A 275 15.56 15.00 0.13
N ALA A 276 16.57 14.22 -0.26
CA ALA A 276 17.00 14.10 -1.65
C ALA A 276 15.96 13.39 -2.51
N LEU A 277 15.31 12.35 -1.97
CA LEU A 277 14.21 11.65 -2.63
C LEU A 277 13.02 12.58 -2.89
N VAL A 278 12.61 13.35 -1.88
CA VAL A 278 11.54 14.35 -2.00
C VAL A 278 11.88 15.43 -3.03
N THR A 279 13.13 15.88 -3.06
CA THR A 279 13.61 16.86 -4.05
C THR A 279 13.50 16.29 -5.47
N ALA A 280 14.01 15.08 -5.69
CA ALA A 280 13.93 14.41 -6.99
C ALA A 280 12.48 14.21 -7.45
N MET A 281 11.59 13.79 -6.56
CA MET A 281 10.15 13.67 -6.82
C MET A 281 9.53 15.02 -7.23
N THR A 282 9.85 16.10 -6.52
CA THR A 282 9.34 17.45 -6.81
C THR A 282 9.81 17.96 -8.17
N THR A 283 11.08 17.71 -8.50
CA THR A 283 11.64 18.04 -9.83
C THR A 283 10.94 17.25 -10.93
N ALA A 284 10.76 15.93 -10.77
CA ALA A 284 10.07 15.10 -11.75
C ALA A 284 8.60 15.53 -11.93
N THR A 285 7.92 15.88 -10.83
CA THR A 285 6.54 16.38 -10.84
C THR A 285 6.43 17.66 -11.68
N THR A 286 7.31 18.64 -11.40
CA THR A 286 7.32 19.93 -12.08
C THR A 286 7.62 19.79 -13.57
N ALA A 287 8.58 18.93 -13.92
CA ALA A 287 8.91 18.63 -15.31
C ALA A 287 7.71 18.00 -16.04
N ALA A 288 7.09 16.98 -15.44
CA ALA A 288 5.96 16.28 -16.04
C ALA A 288 4.73 17.18 -16.23
N SER A 289 4.40 18.02 -15.23
CA SER A 289 3.21 18.88 -15.27
C SER A 289 3.22 19.85 -16.45
N SER A 290 4.38 20.21 -16.98
CA SER A 290 4.48 21.09 -18.15
C SER A 290 3.86 20.51 -19.42
N THR A 291 3.77 19.18 -19.52
CA THR A 291 3.33 18.45 -20.73
C THR A 291 1.95 17.80 -20.59
N ILE A 292 1.52 17.51 -19.37
CA ILE A 292 0.20 16.94 -19.07
C ILE A 292 -0.90 17.95 -19.42
N THR A 293 -2.07 17.46 -19.80
CA THR A 293 -3.32 18.22 -19.77
C THR A 293 -4.22 17.69 -18.67
N ALA A 294 -4.77 18.60 -17.87
CA ALA A 294 -5.71 18.27 -16.81
C ALA A 294 -6.62 19.47 -16.58
N SER A 295 -7.92 19.24 -16.42
CA SER A 295 -8.91 20.24 -16.03
C SER A 295 -9.74 19.74 -14.84
N ALA A 296 -10.64 20.58 -14.29
CA ALA A 296 -11.43 20.25 -13.11
C ALA A 296 -12.15 18.90 -13.25
N THR A 297 -12.35 18.22 -12.11
CA THR A 297 -13.19 17.01 -12.12
C THR A 297 -14.56 17.32 -12.71
N PRO A 298 -15.07 16.48 -13.63
CA PRO A 298 -16.42 16.63 -14.14
C PRO A 298 -17.47 16.61 -13.02
N VAL A 299 -18.57 17.34 -13.20
CA VAL A 299 -19.66 17.42 -12.20
C VAL A 299 -20.27 16.06 -11.82
N SER A 300 -20.17 15.09 -12.72
CA SER A 300 -20.45 13.69 -12.45
C SER A 300 -19.17 12.90 -12.67
N TYR A 301 -18.66 12.29 -11.61
CA TYR A 301 -17.50 11.42 -11.65
C TYR A 301 -17.81 10.13 -10.92
N THR A 302 -17.65 9.02 -11.64
CA THR A 302 -17.72 7.67 -11.06
C THR A 302 -16.33 7.06 -11.22
N PRO A 303 -15.65 6.73 -10.11
CA PRO A 303 -14.36 6.04 -10.19
C PRO A 303 -14.46 4.77 -11.04
N PRO A 304 -13.46 4.47 -11.89
CA PRO A 304 -13.46 3.24 -12.67
C PRO A 304 -13.40 2.03 -11.72
N PRO A 305 -14.07 0.91 -12.07
CA PRO A 305 -13.95 -0.32 -11.31
C PRO A 305 -12.51 -0.83 -11.41
N ILE A 306 -11.89 -1.11 -10.27
CA ILE A 306 -10.55 -1.71 -10.22
C ILE A 306 -10.68 -3.12 -9.65
N PRO A 307 -10.40 -4.17 -10.44
CA PRO A 307 -10.34 -5.53 -9.93
C PRO A 307 -9.27 -5.65 -8.85
N VAL A 308 -9.64 -6.36 -7.78
CA VAL A 308 -8.76 -6.69 -6.66
C VAL A 308 -8.80 -8.19 -6.39
N VAL A 309 -7.75 -8.70 -5.76
CA VAL A 309 -7.72 -10.03 -5.19
C VAL A 309 -8.63 -10.03 -3.97
N VAL A 310 -9.73 -10.77 -4.08
CA VAL A 310 -10.62 -11.07 -2.97
C VAL A 310 -10.20 -12.40 -2.37
N PRO A 311 -9.73 -12.46 -1.12
CA PRO A 311 -9.53 -13.74 -0.47
C PRO A 311 -10.86 -14.48 -0.40
N THR A 312 -10.86 -15.76 -0.78
CA THR A 312 -11.98 -16.64 -0.43
C THR A 312 -12.05 -16.66 1.09
N ASN A 313 -13.12 -16.10 1.64
CA ASN A 313 -13.40 -16.10 3.07
C ASN A 313 -13.14 -17.52 3.59
N PRO A 314 -12.28 -17.75 4.60
CA PRO A 314 -12.21 -19.06 5.23
C PRO A 314 -13.56 -19.29 5.90
N THR A 315 -14.49 -19.90 5.18
CA THR A 315 -15.73 -20.40 5.74
C THR A 315 -15.38 -21.22 6.96
N GLY A 316 -15.97 -20.85 8.08
CA GLY A 316 -15.49 -21.14 9.42
C GLY A 316 -15.02 -22.56 9.71
N THR A 317 -13.99 -22.62 10.54
CA THR A 317 -14.06 -23.50 11.70
C THR A 317 -13.67 -22.68 12.92
N THR A 318 -14.67 -22.33 13.73
CA THR A 318 -14.52 -22.13 15.17
C THR A 318 -14.00 -23.43 15.79
N GLY A 319 -12.70 -23.70 15.59
CA GLY A 319 -11.98 -24.73 16.31
C GLY A 319 -11.75 -24.22 17.73
N GLY A 320 -12.76 -24.38 18.59
CA GLY A 320 -12.59 -24.23 20.02
C GLY A 320 -11.53 -25.22 20.49
N SER A 321 -10.39 -24.73 20.96
CA SER A 321 -9.49 -25.49 21.82
C SER A 321 -9.88 -25.22 23.27
N THR A 322 -10.92 -25.90 23.75
CA THR A 322 -11.00 -26.27 25.17
C THR A 322 -9.99 -27.38 25.39
N GLY A 323 -8.80 -27.04 25.91
CA GLY A 323 -7.74 -28.02 26.14
C GLY A 323 -6.59 -27.46 26.95
N GLY A 324 -6.81 -27.27 28.25
CA GLY A 324 -5.79 -26.84 29.18
C GLY A 324 -6.19 -27.14 30.62
N THR A 325 -6.39 -28.42 30.95
CA THR A 325 -6.37 -28.88 32.34
C THR A 325 -4.95 -28.72 32.89
N GLY A 326 -4.67 -27.58 33.51
CA GLY A 326 -3.52 -27.43 34.38
C GLY A 326 -3.70 -28.33 35.60
N THR A 327 -3.01 -29.47 35.61
CA THR A 327 -2.78 -30.23 36.84
C THR A 327 -1.68 -29.55 37.63
N ASN A 328 -2.01 -29.16 38.86
CA ASN A 328 -1.06 -28.76 39.90
C ASN A 328 0.05 -29.80 40.06
N PHE A 329 1.30 -29.33 40.05
CA PHE A 329 2.34 -29.68 41.01
C PHE A 329 3.17 -28.44 41.31
#